data_AF-A0AAE3QRP1-F1
#
_entry.id   AF-A0AAE3QRP1-F1
#
_cell.length_a   1.000
_cell.length_b   1.000
_cell.length_c   1.000
_cell.angle_alpha   90.00
_cell.angle_beta   90.00
_cell.angle_gamma   90.00
#
_symmetry.space_group_name_H-M   'P 1'
#
loop_
_entity.id
_entity.type
_entity.pdbx_description
1 polymer ?
#
loop_
_entity_poly.entity_id
_entity_poly.type
_entity_poly.pdbx_seq_one_letter_code
_entity_poly.pdbx_strand_id
1 'polypeptide(L)'
;MALTLALLTSRTDCDKVLDELSDLKSDLEYKQISLTRSRGNAADRASDIEATLASAEAEVDSLTSIIAVLPEGSTKTEMENRKVKAEYKLFTAQQRKLQYGTTAVVLYESELDEVEQRLFVIDGSMSTITNHKATLPA
;
A
#
# COMPACT_ATOMS: atom_id res chain seq x y z
N MET A 1 10.09 7.83 -24.24
CA MET A 1 11.16 8.85 -24.37
C MET A 1 12.20 8.28 -25.33
N ALA A 2 12.81 9.10 -26.20
CA ALA A 2 13.83 8.60 -27.14
C ALA A 2 15.23 8.71 -26.51
N LEU A 3 16.02 7.64 -26.58
CA LEU A 3 17.40 7.61 -26.10
C LEU A 3 18.34 8.22 -27.14
N THR A 4 19.33 9.00 -26.70
CA THR A 4 20.35 9.61 -27.58
C THR A 4 21.48 8.62 -27.87
N LEU A 5 21.17 7.56 -28.63
CA LEU A 5 22.08 6.45 -28.93
C LEU A 5 23.37 6.87 -29.67
N ALA A 6 23.34 8.00 -30.37
CA ALA A 6 24.51 8.53 -31.08
C ALA A 6 25.70 8.84 -30.15
N LEU A 7 25.48 8.98 -28.84
CA LEU A 7 26.55 9.16 -27.85
C LEU A 7 27.21 7.84 -27.43
N LEU A 8 26.58 6.70 -27.69
CA LEU A 8 27.12 5.38 -27.41
C LEU A 8 27.86 4.89 -28.66
N THR A 9 29.11 5.31 -28.80
CA THR A 9 29.91 5.07 -30.02
C THR A 9 30.65 3.73 -30.01
N SER A 10 30.80 3.10 -28.85
CA SER A 10 31.48 1.81 -28.70
C SER A 10 30.61 0.79 -27.97
N ARG A 11 30.91 -0.50 -28.18
CA ARG A 11 30.25 -1.59 -27.46
C ARG A 11 30.46 -1.50 -25.96
N THR A 12 31.63 -1.03 -25.54
CA THR A 12 31.97 -0.81 -24.12
C THR A 12 31.12 0.30 -23.50
N ASP A 13 30.78 1.36 -24.24
CA ASP A 13 29.88 2.41 -23.72
C ASP A 13 28.48 1.85 -23.50
N CYS A 14 27.98 1.04 -24.45
CA CYS A 14 26.70 0.35 -24.29
C CYS A 14 26.71 -0.58 -23.07
N ASP A 15 27.79 -1.34 -22.85
CA ASP A 15 27.89 -2.26 -21.73
C ASP A 15 27.84 -1.54 -20.38
N LYS A 16 28.56 -0.44 -20.23
CA LYS A 16 28.47 0.37 -19.00
C LYS A 16 27.06 0.85 -18.71
N VAL A 17 26.34 1.34 -19.73
CA VAL A 17 24.96 1.80 -19.55
C VAL A 17 24.03 0.62 -19.23
N LEU A 18 24.24 -0.54 -19.85
CA LEU A 18 23.46 -1.74 -19.55
C LEU A 18 23.69 -2.23 -18.12
N ASP A 19 24.93 -2.18 -17.62
CA ASP A 19 25.26 -2.53 -16.23
C ASP A 19 24.54 -1.58 -15.26
N GLU A 20 24.63 -0.27 -15.48
CA GLU A 20 23.94 0.74 -14.65
C GLU A 20 22.41 0.58 -14.68
N LEU A 21 21.84 0.26 -15.85
CA LEU A 21 20.40 -0.02 -15.97
C LEU A 21 20.00 -1.33 -15.27
N SER A 22 20.88 -2.33 -15.28
CA SER A 22 20.67 -3.60 -14.58
C SER A 22 20.69 -3.41 -13.05
N ASP A 23 21.59 -2.58 -12.54
CA ASP A 23 21.64 -2.22 -11.13
C ASP A 23 20.37 -1.47 -10.71
N LEU A 24 19.98 -0.45 -11.49
CA LEU A 24 18.73 0.29 -11.24
C LEU A 24 17.49 -0.61 -11.30
N LYS A 25 17.45 -1.56 -12.24
CA LYS A 25 16.38 -2.56 -12.34
C LYS A 25 16.31 -3.39 -11.06
N SER A 26 17.45 -3.90 -10.60
CA SER A 26 17.53 -4.72 -9.38
C SER A 26 17.00 -3.95 -8.16
N ASP A 27 17.39 -2.68 -8.00
CA ASP A 27 16.90 -1.82 -6.91
C ASP A 27 15.37 -1.63 -6.95
N LEU A 28 14.80 -1.46 -8.15
CA LEU A 28 13.36 -1.32 -8.33
C LEU A 28 12.61 -2.62 -8.08
N GLU A 29 13.16 -3.78 -8.47
CA GLU A 29 12.60 -5.09 -8.15
C GLU A 29 12.58 -5.33 -6.63
N TYR A 30 13.66 -4.98 -5.92
CA TYR A 30 13.67 -5.00 -4.46
C TYR A 30 12.60 -4.08 -3.86
N LYS A 31 12.46 -2.86 -4.40
CA LYS A 31 11.41 -1.93 -3.97
C LYS A 31 10.01 -2.51 -4.22
N GLN A 32 9.77 -3.14 -5.37
CA GLN A 32 8.49 -3.77 -5.70
C GLN A 32 8.12 -4.87 -4.70
N ILE A 33 9.08 -5.74 -4.34
CA ILE A 33 8.87 -6.79 -3.33
C ILE A 33 8.51 -6.17 -1.97
N SER A 34 9.24 -5.11 -1.57
CA SER A 34 8.98 -4.41 -0.31
C SER A 34 7.58 -3.79 -0.28
N LEU A 35 7.19 -3.08 -1.33
CA LEU A 35 5.87 -2.47 -1.45
C LEU A 35 4.75 -3.51 -1.48
N THR A 36 4.95 -4.63 -2.16
CA THR A 36 3.98 -5.74 -2.19
C THR A 36 3.71 -6.28 -0.78
N ARG A 37 4.76 -6.43 0.03
CA ARG A 37 4.63 -6.84 1.44
C ARG A 37 3.91 -5.78 2.26
N SER A 38 4.25 -4.51 2.09
CA SER A 38 3.60 -3.38 2.78
C SER A 38 2.11 -3.28 2.43
N ARG A 39 1.75 -3.47 1.15
CA ARG A 39 0.36 -3.55 0.68
C ARG A 39 -0.40 -4.69 1.36
N GLY A 40 0.19 -5.88 1.42
CA GLY A 40 -0.39 -7.04 2.12
C GLY A 40 -0.66 -6.75 3.59
N ASN A 41 0.36 -6.24 4.30
CA ASN A 41 0.22 -5.86 5.71
C ASN A 41 -0.84 -4.77 5.93
N ALA A 42 -0.98 -3.82 5.02
CA ALA A 42 -2.01 -2.79 5.08
C ALA A 42 -3.41 -3.39 4.86
N ALA A 43 -3.55 -4.36 3.96
CA ALA A 43 -4.81 -5.06 3.73
C ALA A 43 -5.24 -5.86 4.96
N ASP A 44 -4.31 -6.58 5.60
CA ASP A 44 -4.59 -7.31 6.84
C ASP A 44 -5.07 -6.36 7.95
N ARG A 45 -4.36 -5.24 8.15
CA ARG A 45 -4.77 -4.20 9.11
C ARG A 45 -6.11 -3.59 8.78
N ALA A 46 -6.41 -3.35 7.51
CA ALA A 46 -7.71 -2.83 7.09
C ALA A 46 -8.83 -3.80 7.47
N SER A 47 -8.63 -5.10 7.23
CA SER A 47 -9.56 -6.16 7.66
C SER A 47 -9.75 -6.19 9.18
N ASP A 48 -8.68 -6.12 9.96
CA ASP A 48 -8.75 -6.10 11.42
C ASP A 48 -9.50 -4.87 11.95
N ILE A 49 -9.30 -3.71 11.32
CA ILE A 49 -10.02 -2.48 11.66
C ILE A 49 -11.52 -2.65 11.35
N GLU A 50 -11.88 -3.26 10.23
CA GLU A 50 -13.28 -3.50 9.87
C GLU A 50 -13.95 -4.49 10.82
N ALA A 51 -13.27 -5.55 11.22
CA ALA A 51 -13.76 -6.47 12.24
C ALA A 51 -13.97 -5.75 13.59
N THR A 52 -13.03 -4.89 13.98
CA THR A 52 -13.12 -4.09 15.21
C THR A 52 -14.31 -3.12 15.15
N LEU A 53 -14.52 -2.48 14.01
CA LEU A 53 -15.67 -1.59 13.77
C LEU A 53 -16.99 -2.34 13.92
N ALA A 54 -17.16 -3.44 13.19
CA ALA A 54 -18.38 -4.24 13.25
C ALA A 54 -18.68 -4.74 14.67
N SER A 55 -17.65 -5.17 15.41
CA SER A 55 -17.82 -5.58 16.80
C SER A 55 -18.21 -4.43 17.72
N ALA A 56 -17.63 -3.24 17.53
CA ALA A 56 -17.95 -2.07 18.36
C ALA A 56 -19.36 -1.53 18.07
N GLU A 57 -19.78 -1.52 16.81
CA GLU A 57 -21.14 -1.17 16.39
C GLU A 57 -22.16 -2.13 17.03
N ALA A 58 -21.93 -3.44 16.93
CA ALA A 58 -22.80 -4.43 17.56
C ALA A 58 -22.87 -4.28 19.10
N GLU A 59 -21.74 -3.94 19.76
CA GLU A 59 -21.72 -3.68 21.20
C GLU A 59 -22.57 -2.44 21.56
N VAL A 60 -22.45 -1.35 20.79
CA VAL A 60 -23.25 -0.13 20.98
C VAL A 60 -24.74 -0.37 20.76
N ASP A 61 -25.11 -1.11 19.71
CA ASP A 61 -26.50 -1.42 19.38
C ASP A 61 -27.15 -2.31 20.45
N SER A 62 -26.41 -3.31 20.93
CA SER A 62 -26.85 -4.19 22.01
C SER A 62 -27.07 -3.42 23.31
N LEU A 63 -26.09 -2.59 23.71
CA LEU A 63 -26.20 -1.77 24.92
C LEU A 63 -27.33 -0.76 24.81
N THR A 64 -27.53 -0.15 23.64
CA THR A 64 -28.65 0.78 23.39
C THR A 64 -29.99 0.07 23.55
N SER A 65 -30.13 -1.14 23.03
CA SER A 65 -31.34 -1.95 23.16
C SER A 65 -31.62 -2.36 24.61
N ILE A 66 -30.58 -2.72 25.36
CA ILE A 66 -30.69 -3.07 26.80
C ILE A 66 -31.09 -1.84 27.62
N ILE A 67 -30.43 -0.70 27.43
CA ILE A 67 -30.70 0.55 28.17
C ILE A 67 -32.14 1.00 27.96
N ALA A 68 -32.70 0.81 26.75
CA ALA A 68 -34.06 1.22 26.41
C ALA A 68 -35.15 0.49 27.23
N VAL A 69 -34.87 -0.73 27.70
CA VAL A 69 -35.84 -1.55 28.46
C VAL A 69 -35.57 -1.57 29.97
N LEU A 70 -34.43 -1.04 30.42
CA LEU A 70 -34.08 -1.01 31.84
C LEU A 70 -34.78 0.13 32.59
N PRO A 71 -35.30 -0.12 33.81
CA PRO A 71 -35.78 0.93 34.68
C PRO A 71 -34.62 1.81 35.17
N GLU A 72 -34.93 3.02 35.61
CA GLU A 72 -33.95 3.91 36.23
C GLU A 72 -33.32 3.27 37.47
N GLY A 73 -32.01 3.42 37.61
CA GLY A 73 -31.24 2.86 38.72
C GLY A 73 -29.81 2.55 38.36
N SER A 74 -29.07 2.00 39.32
CA SER A 74 -27.64 1.71 39.20
C SER A 74 -27.29 0.81 38.01
N THR A 75 -28.12 -0.19 37.70
CA THR A 75 -27.90 -1.09 36.56
C THR A 75 -27.99 -0.36 35.22
N LYS A 76 -28.96 0.55 35.05
CA LYS A 76 -29.08 1.34 33.83
C LYS A 76 -27.89 2.29 33.67
N THR A 77 -27.50 2.98 34.74
CA THR A 77 -26.30 3.83 34.76
C THR A 77 -25.02 3.05 34.44
N GLU A 78 -24.90 1.80 34.90
CA GLU A 78 -23.77 0.94 34.55
C GLU A 78 -23.74 0.62 33.04
N MET A 79 -24.90 0.27 32.45
CA MET A 79 -24.99 0.00 31.01
C MET A 79 -24.72 1.26 30.17
N GLU A 80 -25.18 2.43 30.60
CA GLU A 80 -24.87 3.72 29.98
C GLU A 80 -23.37 4.00 30.00
N ASN A 81 -22.70 3.79 31.13
CA ASN A 81 -21.24 3.93 31.23
C ASN A 81 -20.49 2.94 30.32
N ARG A 82 -20.99 1.71 30.17
CA ARG A 82 -20.43 0.75 29.22
C ARG A 82 -20.64 1.20 27.78
N LYS A 83 -21.82 1.77 27.46
CA LYS A 83 -22.13 2.30 26.13
C LYS A 83 -21.17 3.42 25.75
N VAL A 84 -20.91 4.38 26.64
CA VAL A 84 -19.94 5.46 26.38
C VAL A 84 -18.54 4.90 26.05
N LYS A 85 -18.10 3.85 26.77
CA LYS A 85 -16.82 3.18 26.45
C LYS A 85 -16.85 2.50 25.08
N ALA A 86 -17.95 1.86 24.71
CA ALA A 86 -18.10 1.23 23.39
C ALA A 86 -18.15 2.27 22.26
N GLU A 87 -18.85 3.38 22.44
CA GLU A 87 -18.88 4.52 21.51
C GLU A 87 -17.48 5.13 21.31
N TYR A 88 -16.70 5.23 22.38
CA TYR A 88 -15.31 5.67 22.27
C TYR A 88 -14.44 4.70 21.47
N LYS A 89 -14.60 3.38 21.67
CA LYS A 89 -13.93 2.36 20.84
C LYS A 89 -14.33 2.50 19.37
N LEU A 90 -15.63 2.65 19.08
CA LEU A 90 -16.14 2.83 17.72
C LEU A 90 -15.51 4.05 17.06
N PHE A 91 -15.52 5.20 17.74
CA PHE A 91 -14.92 6.44 17.25
C PHE A 91 -13.43 6.29 16.93
N THR A 92 -12.66 5.66 17.82
CA THR A 92 -11.22 5.45 17.58
C THR A 92 -10.95 4.49 16.43
N ALA A 93 -11.77 3.44 16.26
CA ALA A 93 -11.67 2.52 15.13
C ALA A 93 -12.01 3.22 13.80
N GLN A 94 -13.01 4.12 13.79
CA GLN A 94 -13.36 4.92 12.61
C GLN A 94 -12.21 5.85 12.20
N GLN A 95 -11.55 6.51 13.16
CA GLN A 95 -10.36 7.31 12.86
C GLN A 95 -9.22 6.48 12.29
N ARG A 96 -8.98 5.28 12.84
CA ARG A 96 -7.94 4.37 12.32
C ARG A 96 -8.25 3.90 10.90
N LYS A 97 -9.51 3.64 10.56
CA LYS A 97 -9.93 3.29 9.20
C LYS A 97 -9.55 4.39 8.20
N LEU A 98 -9.72 5.66 8.57
CA LEU A 98 -9.38 6.80 7.71
C LEU A 98 -7.87 6.95 7.49
N GLN A 99 -7.06 6.70 8.52
CA GLN A 99 -5.60 6.93 8.47
C GLN A 99 -4.81 5.71 7.97
N TYR A 100 -5.22 4.50 8.34
CA TYR A 100 -4.42 3.28 8.17
C TYR A 100 -5.20 2.11 7.55
N GLY A 101 -6.45 2.34 7.15
CA GLY A 101 -7.30 1.34 6.53
C GLY A 101 -7.08 1.26 5.01
N THR A 102 -8.18 1.16 4.27
CA THR A 102 -8.21 0.98 2.82
C THR A 102 -7.42 2.04 2.05
N THR A 103 -7.33 3.27 2.57
CA THR A 103 -6.51 4.34 1.99
C THR A 103 -5.03 3.92 1.83
N ALA A 104 -4.45 3.27 2.84
CA ALA A 104 -3.05 2.86 2.80
C ALA A 104 -2.80 1.78 1.74
N VAL A 105 -3.78 0.88 1.54
CA VAL A 105 -3.73 -0.14 0.48
C VAL A 105 -3.66 0.54 -0.89
N VAL A 106 -4.56 1.48 -1.16
CA VAL A 106 -4.62 2.20 -2.45
C VAL A 106 -3.34 3.01 -2.71
N LEU A 107 -2.75 3.62 -1.68
CA LEU A 107 -1.47 4.33 -1.83
C LEU A 107 -0.33 3.37 -2.21
N TYR A 108 -0.23 2.21 -1.56
CA TYR A 108 0.77 1.21 -1.94
C TYR A 108 0.54 0.63 -3.34
N GLU A 109 -0.72 0.47 -3.77
CA GLU A 109 -1.04 0.07 -5.15
C GLU A 109 -0.59 1.12 -6.16
N SER A 110 -0.84 2.40 -5.90
CA SER A 110 -0.34 3.49 -6.74
C SER A 110 1.19 3.50 -6.83
N GLU A 111 1.89 3.30 -5.71
CA GLU A 111 3.35 3.24 -5.70
C GLU A 111 3.90 2.01 -6.45
N LEU A 112 3.19 0.87 -6.37
CA LEU A 112 3.53 -0.33 -7.14
C LEU A 112 3.39 -0.08 -8.64
N ASP A 113 2.29 0.54 -9.08
CA ASP A 113 2.06 0.89 -10.48
C ASP A 113 3.17 1.78 -11.03
N GLU A 114 3.63 2.78 -10.26
CA GLU A 114 4.76 3.63 -10.64
C GLU A 114 6.06 2.84 -10.80
N VAL A 115 6.34 1.91 -9.89
CA VAL A 115 7.52 1.04 -9.96
C VAL A 115 7.45 0.11 -11.18
N GLU A 116 6.29 -0.47 -11.46
CA GLU A 116 6.07 -1.35 -12.61
C GLU A 116 6.23 -0.62 -13.94
N GLN A 117 5.68 0.59 -14.05
CA GLN A 117 5.88 1.43 -15.23
C GLN A 117 7.36 1.77 -15.43
N ARG A 118 8.08 2.07 -14.35
CA ARG A 118 9.50 2.38 -14.43
C ARG A 118 10.34 1.17 -14.84
N LEU A 119 10.05 -0.01 -14.30
CA LEU A 119 10.66 -1.28 -14.72
C LEU A 119 10.45 -1.54 -16.21
N PHE A 120 9.22 -1.37 -16.70
CA PHE A 120 8.90 -1.51 -18.12
C PHE A 120 9.72 -0.56 -19.01
N VAL A 121 9.88 0.70 -18.59
CA VAL A 121 10.70 1.69 -19.31
C VAL A 121 12.19 1.29 -19.32
N ILE A 122 12.71 0.77 -18.21
CA ILE A 122 14.10 0.30 -18.13
C ILE A 122 14.31 -0.89 -19.06
N ASP A 123 13.43 -1.88 -19.04
CA ASP A 123 13.51 -3.04 -19.93
C ASP A 123 13.48 -2.63 -21.42
N GLY A 124 12.59 -1.71 -21.79
CA GLY A 124 12.56 -1.13 -23.13
C GLY A 124 13.86 -0.40 -23.50
N SER A 125 14.46 0.31 -22.54
CA SER A 125 15.74 1.01 -22.72
C SER A 125 16.90 0.04 -22.91
N MET A 126 16.99 -1.00 -22.08
CA MET A 126 17.99 -2.05 -22.19
C MET A 126 17.89 -2.80 -23.53
N SER A 127 16.66 -3.12 -23.98
CA SER A 127 16.43 -3.74 -25.29
C SER A 127 16.92 -2.83 -26.43
N THR A 128 16.58 -1.54 -26.37
CA THR A 128 17.01 -0.54 -27.36
C THR A 128 18.53 -0.41 -27.44
N ILE A 129 19.21 -0.34 -26.29
CA ILE A 129 20.67 -0.23 -26.21
C ILE A 129 21.34 -1.52 -26.68
N THR A 130 20.79 -2.68 -26.33
CA THR A 130 21.29 -3.98 -26.81
C THR A 130 21.24 -4.07 -28.33
N ASN A 131 20.13 -3.62 -28.94
CA ASN A 131 20.00 -3.56 -30.40
C ASN A 131 21.01 -2.59 -31.03
N HIS A 132 21.20 -1.40 -30.44
CA HIS A 132 22.20 -0.44 -30.89
C HIS A 132 23.62 -1.00 -30.81
N LYS A 133 23.99 -1.62 -29.69
CA LYS A 133 25.28 -2.28 -29.47
C LYS A 133 25.60 -3.28 -30.59
N ALA A 134 24.62 -4.04 -31.06
CA ALA A 134 24.79 -5.00 -32.15
C ALA A 134 25.15 -4.36 -33.50
N THR A 135 24.82 -3.08 -33.71
CA THR A 135 25.18 -2.32 -34.92
C THR A 135 26.58 -1.74 -34.89
N LEU A 136 27.22 -1.68 -33.71
CA LEU A 136 28.55 -1.11 -33.54
C LEU A 136 29.65 -2.12 -33.93
N PRO A 137 30.78 -1.64 -34.49
CA PRO A 137 31.93 -2.49 -34.79
C PRO A 137 32.42 -3.23 -33.53
N ALA A 138 33.01 -4.40 -33.75
CA ALA A 138 33.53 -5.27 -32.70
C ALA A 138 34.68 -4.62 -31.92
#